data_AF-A0A1G4K443-F1
#
_entry.id   AF-A0A1G4K443-F1
#
_cell.length_a   1.000
_cell.length_b   1.000
_cell.length_c   1.000
_cell.angle_alpha   90.00
_cell.angle_beta   90.00
_cell.angle_gamma   90.00
#
_symmetry.space_group_name_H-M   'P 1'
#
loop_
_entity.id
_entity.type
_entity.pdbx_description
1 polymer ?
#
loop_
_entity_poly.entity_id
_entity_poly.type
_entity_poly.pdbx_seq_one_letter_code
_entity_poly.pdbx_strand_id
1 'polypeptide(L)'
;MSKASLEAQLETEIAKIIKAHSDTAVSEAQKEIESNYAYINDKQLKKLIGLHDDVLQHKCGVPLQKLYDKYSQFNLQHGNLQNWAELIDRDLRVLEATIERVWDNRREDGFD
;
A
#
# COMPACT_ATOMS: atom_id res chain seq x y z
N MET A 1 28.14 67.23 28.70
CA MET A 1 27.00 66.36 29.07
C MET A 1 27.36 65.61 30.35
N SER A 2 26.45 65.49 31.31
CA SER A 2 26.74 64.81 32.58
C SER A 2 26.66 63.29 32.42
N LYS A 3 27.42 62.54 33.24
CA LYS A 3 27.42 61.07 33.24
C LYS A 3 26.01 60.49 33.40
N ALA A 4 25.20 61.10 34.26
CA ALA A 4 23.80 60.71 34.50
C ALA A 4 22.90 60.86 33.25
N SER A 5 23.15 61.88 32.42
CA SER A 5 22.43 62.04 31.15
C SER A 5 22.78 60.95 30.13
N LEU A 6 24.00 60.43 30.19
CA LEU A 6 24.50 59.41 29.29
C LEU A 6 23.99 58.01 29.70
N GLU A 7 23.96 57.76 31.01
CA GLU A 7 23.37 56.54 31.59
C GLU A 7 21.86 56.45 31.31
N ALA A 8 21.11 57.54 31.47
CA ALA A 8 19.69 57.58 31.16
C ALA A 8 19.39 57.36 29.66
N GLN A 9 20.23 57.91 28.77
CA GLN A 9 20.12 57.64 27.33
C GLN A 9 20.41 56.16 27.01
N LEU A 10 21.43 55.58 27.65
CA LEU A 10 21.77 54.17 27.46
C LEU A 10 20.64 53.24 27.91
N GLU A 11 20.04 53.49 29.08
CA GLU A 11 18.88 52.75 29.58
C GLU A 11 17.68 52.86 28.64
N THR A 12 17.46 54.04 28.05
CA THR A 12 16.36 54.27 27.11
C THR A 12 16.55 53.48 25.82
N GLU A 13 17.77 53.43 25.29
CA GLU A 13 18.09 52.66 24.08
C GLU A 13 18.08 51.15 24.34
N ILE A 14 18.56 50.69 25.50
CA ILE A 14 18.47 49.28 25.92
C ILE A 14 17.00 48.86 26.06
N ALA A 15 16.17 49.71 26.68
CA ALA A 15 14.74 49.43 26.80
C ALA A 15 14.03 49.37 25.44
N LYS A 16 14.46 50.17 24.45
CA LYS A 16 13.96 50.08 23.07
C LYS A 16 14.37 48.78 22.38
N ILE A 17 15.60 48.32 22.59
CA ILE A 17 16.10 47.05 22.02
C ILE A 17 15.37 45.86 22.65
N ILE A 18 15.19 45.83 23.96
CA ILE A 18 14.48 44.76 24.67
C ILE A 18 12.99 44.72 24.26
N LYS A 19 12.38 45.89 24.02
CA LYS A 19 10.99 45.99 23.55
C LYS A 19 10.83 45.87 22.04
N ALA A 20 11.93 45.84 21.28
CA ALA A 20 11.87 45.62 19.85
C ALA A 20 11.47 44.15 19.61
N HIS A 21 10.20 43.92 19.34
CA HIS A 21 9.72 42.72 18.66
C HIS A 21 10.24 42.73 17.21
N SER A 22 11.54 42.56 17.02
CA SER A 22 12.06 42.17 15.71
C SER A 22 11.85 40.68 15.57
N ASP A 23 11.03 40.27 14.61
CA ASP A 23 10.95 38.88 14.18
C ASP A 23 12.39 38.43 13.87
N THR A 24 12.95 37.58 14.73
CA THR A 24 14.28 37.03 14.49
C THR A 24 14.17 36.02 13.35
N ALA A 25 15.26 35.78 12.62
CA ALA A 25 15.27 34.74 11.58
C ALA A 25 14.81 33.36 12.10
N VAL A 26 15.04 33.09 13.39
CA VAL A 26 14.54 31.88 14.08
C VAL A 26 13.01 31.91 14.23
N SER A 27 12.44 33.06 14.57
CA SER A 27 10.98 33.21 14.70
C SER A 27 10.26 33.11 13.34
N GLU A 28 10.85 33.62 12.26
CA GLU A 28 10.32 33.46 10.90
C GLU A 28 10.37 31.99 10.46
N ALA A 29 11.52 31.32 10.65
CA ALA A 29 11.66 29.91 10.34
C ALA A 29 10.66 29.05 11.13
N GLN A 30 10.42 29.38 12.40
CA GLN A 30 9.44 28.66 13.21
C GLN A 30 8.00 28.87 12.72
N LYS A 31 7.61 30.10 12.35
CA LYS A 31 6.31 30.38 11.73
C LYS A 31 6.12 29.58 10.44
N GLU A 32 7.18 29.45 9.63
CA GLU A 32 7.12 28.69 8.38
C GLU A 32 6.96 27.17 8.63
N ILE A 33 7.67 26.63 9.64
CA ILE A 33 7.52 25.24 10.07
C ILE A 33 6.09 24.97 10.54
N GLU A 34 5.53 25.84 11.38
CA GLU A 34 4.17 25.71 11.91
C GLU A 34 3.11 25.79 10.80
N SER A 35 3.29 26.72 9.85
CA SER A 35 2.43 26.85 8.66
C SER A 35 2.47 25.61 7.78
N ASN A 36 3.67 25.08 7.51
CA ASN A 36 3.84 23.86 6.73
C ASN A 36 3.23 22.65 7.42
N TYR A 37 3.42 22.52 8.74
CA TYR A 37 2.79 21.47 9.52
C TYR A 37 1.26 21.51 9.42
N ALA A 38 0.66 22.69 9.58
CA ALA A 38 -0.77 22.87 9.43
C ALA A 38 -1.24 22.47 8.02
N TYR A 39 -0.53 22.92 6.97
CA TYR A 39 -0.89 22.60 5.59
C TYR A 39 -0.82 21.10 5.28
N ILE A 40 0.25 20.42 5.71
CA ILE A 40 0.43 18.98 5.51
C ILE A 40 -0.71 18.22 6.21
N ASN A 41 -0.98 18.56 7.47
CA ASN A 41 -1.93 17.81 8.27
C ASN A 41 -3.39 18.09 7.84
N ASP A 42 -3.75 19.35 7.60
CA ASP A 42 -5.14 19.70 7.29
C ASP A 42 -5.52 19.51 5.83
N LYS A 43 -4.59 19.58 4.89
CA LYS A 43 -4.89 19.36 3.47
C LYS A 43 -4.38 18.04 2.95
N GLN A 44 -3.08 17.78 3.06
CA GLN A 44 -2.48 16.64 2.36
C GLN A 44 -2.90 15.33 3.00
N LEU A 45 -2.83 15.21 4.33
CA LEU A 45 -3.21 13.99 5.03
C LEU A 45 -4.71 13.69 4.88
N LYS A 46 -5.59 14.69 5.06
CA LYS A 46 -7.03 14.52 4.85
C LYS A 46 -7.36 14.07 3.42
N LYS A 47 -6.68 14.66 2.43
CA LYS A 47 -6.84 14.26 1.03
C LYS A 47 -6.36 12.82 0.79
N LEU A 48 -5.26 12.42 1.41
CA LEU A 48 -4.73 11.06 1.30
C LEU A 48 -5.68 10.03 1.92
N ILE A 49 -6.22 10.32 3.10
CA ILE A 49 -7.23 9.48 3.77
C ILE A 49 -8.45 9.32 2.87
N GLY A 50 -9.01 10.41 2.34
CA GLY A 50 -10.15 10.32 1.42
C GLY A 50 -9.84 9.54 0.14
N LEU A 51 -8.61 9.63 -0.37
CA LEU A 51 -8.21 8.88 -1.56
C LEU A 51 -8.05 7.37 -1.27
N HIS A 52 -7.51 7.03 -0.10
CA HIS A 52 -7.40 5.65 0.34
C HIS A 52 -8.78 5.04 0.64
N ASP A 53 -9.59 5.72 1.42
CA ASP A 53 -10.85 5.15 1.92
C ASP A 53 -11.95 5.24 0.86
N ASP A 54 -12.21 6.41 0.27
CA ASP A 54 -13.32 6.57 -0.67
C ASP A 54 -12.98 6.06 -2.07
N VAL A 55 -11.77 6.35 -2.56
CA VAL A 55 -11.43 5.99 -3.94
C VAL A 55 -10.94 4.56 -4.02
N LEU A 56 -10.00 4.14 -3.18
CA LEU A 56 -9.43 2.80 -3.28
C LEU A 56 -10.43 1.72 -2.85
N GLN A 57 -11.08 1.87 -1.69
CA GLN A 57 -12.02 0.84 -1.25
C GLN A 57 -13.28 0.80 -2.10
N HIS A 58 -13.96 1.94 -2.30
CA HIS A 58 -15.25 1.90 -3.00
C HIS A 58 -15.14 1.74 -4.51
N LYS A 59 -14.09 2.25 -5.16
CA LYS A 59 -13.95 2.11 -6.63
C LYS A 59 -13.12 0.91 -7.07
N CYS A 60 -12.18 0.43 -6.25
CA CYS A 60 -11.32 -0.69 -6.64
C CYS A 60 -11.59 -1.94 -5.80
N GLY A 61 -11.49 -1.87 -4.47
CA GLY A 61 -11.59 -3.03 -3.59
C GLY A 61 -12.96 -3.72 -3.65
N VAL A 62 -14.04 -2.97 -3.39
CA VAL A 62 -15.40 -3.52 -3.37
C VAL A 62 -15.82 -4.07 -4.73
N PRO A 63 -15.59 -3.39 -5.88
CA PRO A 63 -15.93 -3.95 -7.18
C PRO A 63 -15.12 -5.19 -7.54
N LEU A 64 -13.83 -5.24 -7.18
CA LEU A 64 -12.98 -6.39 -7.41
C LEU A 64 -13.44 -7.59 -6.58
N GLN A 65 -13.80 -7.37 -5.32
CA GLN A 65 -14.31 -8.44 -4.46
C GLN A 65 -15.67 -8.95 -4.94
N LYS A 66 -16.57 -8.07 -5.40
CA LYS A 66 -17.82 -8.47 -6.04
C LYS A 66 -17.60 -9.29 -7.31
N LEU A 67 -16.59 -8.95 -8.12
CA LEU A 67 -16.20 -9.75 -9.27
C LEU A 67 -15.68 -11.12 -8.84
N TYR A 68 -14.79 -11.15 -7.86
CA TYR A 68 -14.26 -12.40 -7.31
C TYR A 68 -15.38 -13.29 -6.80
N ASP A 69 -16.29 -12.78 -5.95
CA ASP A 69 -17.40 -13.55 -5.39
C ASP A 69 -18.37 -14.04 -6.47
N LYS A 70 -18.62 -13.22 -7.49
CA LYS A 70 -19.48 -13.59 -8.62
C LYS A 70 -18.90 -14.77 -9.40
N TYR A 71 -17.60 -14.77 -9.68
CA TYR A 71 -16.98 -15.80 -10.52
C TYR A 71 -16.39 -16.96 -9.72
N SER A 72 -16.11 -16.79 -8.42
CA SER A 72 -15.63 -17.87 -7.55
C SER A 72 -16.68 -18.95 -7.33
N GLN A 73 -17.97 -18.58 -7.26
CA GLN A 73 -19.07 -19.54 -7.19
C GLN A 73 -19.21 -20.37 -8.48
N PHE A 74 -18.96 -19.78 -9.66
CA PHE A 74 -18.91 -20.53 -10.93
C PHE A 74 -17.71 -21.51 -10.96
N ASN A 75 -16.56 -21.11 -10.41
CA ASN A 75 -15.39 -21.98 -10.30
C ASN A 75 -15.59 -23.14 -9.29
N LEU A 76 -16.39 -22.94 -8.24
CA LEU A 76 -16.75 -23.97 -7.28
C LEU A 76 -17.75 -24.99 -7.85
N GLN A 77 -18.66 -24.57 -8.74
CA GLN A 77 -19.68 -25.45 -9.32
C GLN A 77 -19.19 -26.32 -10.49
N HIS A 78 -18.14 -25.93 -11.21
CA HIS A 78 -17.65 -26.70 -12.36
C HIS A 78 -16.75 -27.90 -12.01
N GLY A 79 -16.53 -28.17 -10.72
CA GLY A 79 -15.59 -29.19 -10.29
C GLY A 79 -14.17 -28.71 -10.56
N ASN A 80 -13.40 -28.61 -9.49
CA ASN A 80 -12.01 -28.18 -9.49
C ASN A 80 -11.29 -28.74 -10.74
N LEU A 81 -10.75 -27.89 -11.61
CA LEU A 81 -9.99 -28.30 -12.81
C LEU A 81 -8.93 -29.35 -12.45
N GLN A 82 -8.40 -29.23 -11.23
CA GLN A 82 -7.52 -30.19 -10.59
C GLN A 82 -8.12 -31.60 -10.45
N ASN A 83 -9.37 -31.73 -10.00
CA ASN A 83 -10.03 -33.04 -9.87
C ASN A 83 -10.25 -33.68 -11.26
N TRP A 84 -10.57 -32.88 -12.27
CA TRP A 84 -10.67 -33.35 -13.65
C TRP A 84 -9.32 -33.80 -14.20
N ALA A 85 -8.26 -33.04 -13.92
CA ALA A 85 -6.90 -33.42 -14.29
C ALA A 85 -6.45 -34.72 -13.59
N GLU A 86 -6.77 -34.89 -12.30
CA GLU A 86 -6.47 -36.09 -11.52
C GLU A 86 -7.19 -37.33 -12.07
N LEU A 87 -8.47 -37.20 -12.48
CA LEU A 87 -9.22 -38.29 -13.10
C LEU A 87 -8.64 -38.69 -14.46
N ILE A 88 -8.30 -37.71 -15.30
CA ILE A 88 -7.71 -37.95 -16.62
C ILE A 88 -6.33 -38.60 -16.49
N ASP A 89 -5.47 -38.13 -15.59
CA ASP A 89 -4.14 -38.71 -15.35
C ASP A 89 -4.23 -40.17 -14.89
N ARG A 90 -5.17 -40.48 -14.00
CA ARG A 90 -5.43 -41.87 -13.58
C ARG A 90 -5.85 -42.74 -14.75
N ASP A 91 -6.78 -42.29 -15.57
CA ASP A 91 -7.31 -43.08 -16.68
C ASP A 91 -6.23 -43.30 -17.76
N LEU A 92 -5.36 -42.31 -18.02
CA LEU A 92 -4.19 -42.46 -18.89
C LEU A 92 -3.22 -43.53 -18.37
N ARG A 93 -2.88 -43.53 -17.07
CA ARG A 93 -2.00 -44.56 -16.49
C ARG A 93 -2.57 -45.97 -16.57
N VAL A 94 -3.89 -46.12 -16.42
CA VAL A 94 -4.54 -47.42 -16.59
C VAL A 94 -4.41 -47.91 -18.02
N LEU A 95 -4.61 -47.02 -19.01
CA LEU A 95 -4.43 -47.35 -20.42
C LEU A 95 -2.98 -47.73 -20.73
N GLU A 96 -2.01 -46.95 -20.25
CA GLU A 96 -0.58 -47.22 -20.40
C GLU A 96 -0.20 -48.60 -19.82
N ALA A 97 -0.58 -48.86 -18.56
CA ALA A 97 -0.31 -50.14 -17.90
C ALA A 97 -0.99 -51.33 -18.60
N THR A 98 -2.16 -51.10 -19.21
CA THR A 98 -2.86 -52.12 -19.98
C THR A 98 -2.13 -52.40 -21.30
N ILE A 99 -1.65 -51.37 -21.99
CA ILE A 99 -0.87 -51.49 -23.22
C ILE A 99 0.45 -52.22 -22.94
N GLU A 100 1.16 -51.87 -21.86
CA GLU A 100 2.37 -52.55 -21.44
C GLU A 100 2.13 -54.04 -21.21
N ARG A 101 1.08 -54.40 -20.46
CA ARG A 101 0.69 -55.81 -20.26
C ARG A 101 0.36 -56.54 -21.55
N VAL A 102 -0.32 -55.89 -22.49
CA VAL A 102 -0.62 -56.50 -23.80
C VAL A 102 0.66 -56.74 -24.60
N TRP A 103 1.62 -55.82 -24.53
CA TRP A 103 2.92 -55.99 -25.18
C TRP A 103 3.81 -57.01 -24.49
N ASP A 104 3.77 -57.11 -23.17
CA ASP A 104 4.49 -58.12 -22.40
C ASP A 104 3.93 -59.51 -22.73
N ASN A 105 2.60 -59.69 -22.69
CA ASN A 105 1.97 -60.95 -23.07
C ASN A 105 2.31 -61.35 -24.52
N ARG A 106 2.31 -60.42 -25.48
CA ARG A 106 2.72 -60.73 -26.86
C ARG A 106 4.19 -61.11 -27.00
N ARG A 107 5.06 -60.63 -26.10
CA ARG A 107 6.49 -60.99 -26.05
C ARG A 107 6.71 -62.32 -25.33
N GLU A 108 5.90 -62.65 -24.33
CA GLU A 108 5.92 -63.92 -23.61
C GLU A 108 5.27 -65.07 -24.41
N ASP A 109 4.25 -64.78 -25.24
CA ASP A 109 3.54 -65.73 -26.09
C ASP A 109 4.32 -66.13 -27.37
N GLY A 110 5.55 -65.65 -27.56
CA GLY A 110 6.54 -66.19 -28.50
C GLY A 110 6.01 -66.59 -29.88
N PHE A 111 5.78 -65.63 -30.76
CA PHE A 111 5.96 -65.85 -32.20
C PHE A 111 7.09 -64.94 -32.70
N ASP A 112 8.21 -65.58 -33.05
CA ASP A 112 9.05 -65.13 -34.17
C ASP A 112 8.20 -65.08 -35.46
#